data_AF-A0A2E3KKF0-F1
#
_entry.id   AF-A0A2E3KKF0-F1
#
_cell.length_a   1.000
_cell.length_b   1.000
_cell.length_c   1.000
_cell.angle_alpha   90.00
_cell.angle_beta   90.00
_cell.angle_gamma   90.00
#
_symmetry.space_group_name_H-M   'P 1'
#
loop_
_entity.id
_entity.type
_entity.pdbx_description
1 polymer ?
#
loop_
_entity_poly.entity_id
_entity_poly.type
_entity_poly.pdbx_seq_one_letter_code
_entity_poly.pdbx_strand_id
1 'polypeptide(L)'
;MIRIPPIPSMITGLISLALLSGCADPEYDTSTPQAAMDSMQAMVEDGRPDLLPNLIYLEPRDIRFDDGVTEESAIEEVRGKLSDMLAQLWRVTIKLRDKFPDEVDGEVEDVRIRFGGDGFGDWFGRILADPFGVLREQKDRIVVEDMYDGTAAVLVDDEPLFGGLVSMIETGDGWQLAVPVQYAQTSEYWPQTRYEWSVIASMLLAIENSLSDFEREIDRGGFRSLSHASERAGRLLGESVVVQSVIYAMMKRDDDSEE
;
A
#
# COMPACT_ATOMS: atom_id res chain seq x y z
N MET A 1 -50.35 -3.71 -69.71
CA MET A 1 -50.54 -4.90 -68.86
C MET A 1 -49.21 -5.63 -68.84
N ILE A 2 -48.45 -5.80 -67.76
CA ILE A 2 -48.71 -5.85 -66.31
C ILE A 2 -47.45 -5.28 -65.61
N ARG A 3 -47.62 -4.40 -64.62
CA ARG A 3 -46.54 -3.92 -63.73
C ARG A 3 -46.38 -4.93 -62.59
N ILE A 4 -45.17 -5.47 -62.41
CA ILE A 4 -44.80 -6.29 -61.25
C ILE A 4 -44.22 -5.35 -60.17
N PRO A 5 -44.70 -5.37 -58.92
CA PRO A 5 -44.08 -4.59 -57.84
C PRO A 5 -42.89 -5.34 -57.22
N PRO A 6 -41.85 -4.65 -56.73
CA PRO A 6 -40.83 -5.29 -55.91
C PRO A 6 -41.34 -5.49 -54.47
N ILE A 7 -41.04 -6.67 -53.94
CA ILE A 7 -41.30 -7.13 -52.58
C ILE A 7 -40.33 -6.41 -51.62
N PRO A 8 -40.78 -5.90 -50.45
CA PRO A 8 -39.85 -5.37 -49.46
C PRO A 8 -39.19 -6.51 -48.68
N SER A 9 -37.87 -6.62 -48.81
CA SER A 9 -37.04 -7.48 -47.97
C SER A 9 -37.00 -6.94 -46.53
N MET A 10 -37.88 -7.48 -45.69
CA MET A 10 -37.60 -7.62 -44.26
C MET A 10 -36.43 -8.59 -44.10
N ILE A 11 -35.37 -8.15 -43.41
CA ILE A 11 -34.25 -8.87 -42.75
C ILE A 11 -33.20 -7.76 -42.60
N THR A 12 -32.95 -7.21 -41.43
CA THR A 12 -31.94 -7.76 -40.52
C THR A 12 -32.07 -7.04 -39.17
N GLY A 13 -32.62 -7.72 -38.18
CA GLY A 13 -32.32 -7.42 -36.78
C GLY A 13 -31.03 -8.15 -36.41
N LEU A 14 -29.91 -7.45 -36.37
CA LEU A 14 -28.66 -7.96 -35.81
C LEU A 14 -28.33 -7.13 -34.56
N ILE A 15 -28.74 -7.67 -33.42
CA ILE A 15 -27.91 -7.87 -32.22
C ILE A 15 -26.78 -6.84 -32.06
N SER A 16 -27.11 -5.69 -31.47
CA SER A 16 -26.14 -4.86 -30.76
C SER A 16 -25.94 -5.43 -29.34
N LEU A 17 -25.32 -6.61 -29.24
CA LEU A 17 -24.66 -7.01 -27.99
C LEU A 17 -23.35 -6.22 -27.95
N ALA A 18 -23.44 -4.98 -27.46
CA ALA A 18 -22.27 -4.23 -27.06
C ALA A 18 -21.52 -5.08 -26.02
N LEU A 19 -20.29 -5.41 -26.35
CA LEU A 19 -19.30 -6.00 -25.47
C LEU A 19 -19.19 -5.11 -24.23
N LEU A 20 -19.91 -5.48 -23.18
CA LEU A 20 -19.54 -5.13 -21.81
C LEU A 20 -18.31 -6.00 -21.48
N SER A 21 -17.19 -5.73 -22.14
CA SER A 21 -15.88 -5.98 -21.52
C SER A 21 -15.80 -4.99 -20.37
N GLY A 22 -16.49 -5.32 -19.27
CA GLY A 22 -16.25 -4.67 -18.00
C GLY A 22 -14.75 -4.73 -17.77
N CYS A 23 -14.15 -3.59 -17.41
CA CYS A 23 -12.77 -3.52 -16.96
C CYS A 23 -12.61 -4.59 -15.86
N ALA A 24 -12.08 -5.75 -16.23
CA ALA A 24 -11.57 -6.67 -15.23
C ALA A 24 -10.43 -5.93 -14.56
N ASP A 25 -10.42 -5.89 -13.22
CA ASP A 25 -9.27 -5.39 -12.50
C ASP A 25 -8.01 -6.11 -13.02
N PRO A 26 -6.89 -5.40 -13.18
CA PRO A 26 -5.64 -6.02 -13.61
C PRO A 26 -5.32 -7.20 -12.68
N GLU A 27 -5.10 -8.37 -13.27
CA GLU A 27 -4.68 -9.55 -12.54
C GLU A 27 -3.18 -9.46 -12.31
N TYR A 28 -2.78 -9.38 -11.04
CA TYR A 28 -1.38 -9.30 -10.65
C TYR A 28 -0.83 -10.72 -10.49
N ASP A 29 0.13 -11.07 -11.34
CA ASP A 29 0.76 -12.39 -11.32
C ASP A 29 1.76 -12.48 -10.16
N THR A 30 1.50 -13.39 -9.23
CA THR A 30 2.39 -13.72 -8.11
C THR A 30 2.92 -15.14 -8.19
N SER A 31 2.80 -15.80 -9.36
CA SER A 31 3.16 -17.21 -9.54
C SER A 31 4.67 -17.48 -9.57
N THR A 32 5.49 -16.46 -9.82
CA THR A 32 6.95 -16.53 -9.74
C THR A 32 7.50 -15.37 -8.91
N PRO A 33 8.72 -15.47 -8.36
CA PRO A 33 9.31 -14.40 -7.56
C PRO A 33 9.41 -13.09 -8.34
N GLN A 34 9.89 -13.17 -9.59
CA GLN A 34 10.03 -12.00 -10.45
C GLN A 34 8.65 -11.41 -10.81
N ALA A 35 7.66 -12.26 -11.14
CA ALA A 35 6.31 -11.78 -11.42
C ALA A 35 5.68 -11.05 -10.21
N ALA A 36 5.88 -11.57 -8.99
CA ALA A 36 5.40 -10.90 -7.79
C ALA A 36 6.07 -9.53 -7.58
N MET A 37 7.37 -9.41 -7.83
CA MET A 37 8.08 -8.11 -7.77
C MET A 37 7.58 -7.14 -8.86
N ASP A 38 7.38 -7.63 -10.08
CA ASP A 38 6.81 -6.84 -11.18
C ASP A 38 5.38 -6.38 -10.85
N SER A 39 4.60 -7.25 -10.20
CA SER A 39 3.25 -6.96 -9.71
C SER A 39 3.24 -5.89 -8.61
N MET A 40 4.19 -5.90 -7.66
CA MET A 40 4.32 -4.81 -6.67
C MET A 40 4.50 -3.46 -7.36
N GLN A 41 5.35 -3.40 -8.38
CA GLN A 41 5.58 -2.18 -9.14
C GLN A 41 4.34 -1.76 -9.92
N ALA A 42 3.69 -2.71 -10.60
CA ALA A 42 2.44 -2.46 -11.32
C ALA A 42 1.33 -1.94 -10.39
N MET A 43 1.18 -2.50 -9.17
CA MET A 43 0.22 -2.00 -8.18
C MET A 43 0.47 -0.54 -7.82
N VAL A 44 1.74 -0.12 -7.75
CA VAL A 44 2.06 1.29 -7.49
C VAL A 44 1.70 2.13 -8.72
N GLU A 45 2.17 1.74 -9.91
CA GLU A 45 1.90 2.44 -11.18
C GLU A 45 0.40 2.59 -11.48
N ASP A 46 -0.39 1.55 -11.24
CA ASP A 46 -1.83 1.51 -11.44
C ASP A 46 -2.61 2.26 -10.35
N GLY A 47 -1.92 2.81 -9.35
CA GLY A 47 -2.56 3.51 -8.24
C GLY A 47 -3.39 2.58 -7.36
N ARG A 48 -2.89 1.37 -7.13
CA ARG A 48 -3.44 0.33 -6.27
C ARG A 48 -2.51 -0.01 -5.10
N PRO A 49 -1.98 0.98 -4.34
CA PRO A 49 -1.10 0.70 -3.21
C PRO A 49 -1.82 -0.03 -2.06
N ASP A 50 -3.15 -0.11 -2.09
CA ASP A 50 -3.99 -0.91 -1.20
C ASP A 50 -3.67 -2.41 -1.25
N LEU A 51 -3.14 -2.89 -2.38
CA LEU A 51 -2.82 -4.29 -2.58
C LEU A 51 -1.41 -4.66 -2.09
N LEU A 52 -0.51 -3.68 -1.89
CA LEU A 52 0.88 -3.93 -1.50
C LEU A 52 1.03 -4.72 -0.20
N PRO A 53 0.25 -4.47 0.87
CA PRO A 53 0.37 -5.26 2.09
C PRO A 53 0.13 -6.76 1.88
N ASN A 54 -0.66 -7.15 0.87
CA ASN A 54 -0.89 -8.56 0.53
C ASN A 54 0.35 -9.26 -0.04
N LEU A 55 1.33 -8.48 -0.50
CA LEU A 55 2.60 -9.00 -1.00
C LEU A 55 3.70 -8.98 0.07
N ILE A 56 3.37 -8.65 1.31
CA ILE A 56 4.30 -8.67 2.44
C ILE A 56 4.02 -9.91 3.28
N TYR A 57 5.05 -10.71 3.50
CA TYR A 57 5.02 -11.83 4.41
C TYR A 57 5.71 -11.47 5.73
N LEU A 58 4.98 -11.70 6.83
CA LEU A 58 5.50 -11.63 8.19
C LEU A 58 5.33 -13.02 8.78
N GLU A 59 6.44 -13.68 9.11
CA GLU A 59 6.41 -15.04 9.66
C GLU A 59 5.71 -15.02 11.04
N PRO A 60 4.55 -15.69 11.19
CA PRO A 60 3.89 -15.77 12.48
C PRO A 60 4.60 -16.78 13.38
N ARG A 61 4.62 -16.53 14.69
CA ARG A 61 4.97 -17.54 15.68
C ARG A 61 3.80 -18.49 15.85
N ASP A 62 4.09 -19.73 16.24
CA ASP A 62 3.07 -20.72 16.57
C ASP A 62 2.46 -20.42 17.96
N ILE A 63 1.65 -19.37 18.00
CA ILE A 63 0.97 -18.87 19.19
C ILE A 63 -0.53 -18.86 18.91
N ARG A 64 -1.28 -19.40 19.87
CA ARG A 64 -2.73 -19.27 19.97
C ARG A 64 -3.07 -18.51 21.25
N PHE A 65 -3.81 -17.43 21.11
CA PHE A 65 -4.26 -16.62 22.24
C PHE A 65 -5.47 -17.25 22.94
N ASP A 66 -5.82 -16.72 24.11
CA ASP A 66 -6.88 -17.25 24.97
C ASP A 66 -8.27 -17.27 24.33
N ASP A 67 -8.52 -16.39 23.34
CA ASP A 67 -9.75 -16.32 22.56
C ASP A 67 -9.78 -17.29 21.36
N GLY A 68 -8.71 -18.07 21.18
CA GLY A 68 -8.55 -19.04 20.10
C GLY A 68 -8.00 -18.47 18.79
N VAL A 69 -7.76 -17.16 18.71
CA VAL A 69 -7.12 -16.50 17.56
C VAL A 69 -5.63 -16.85 17.53
N THR A 70 -5.07 -17.06 16.34
CA THR A 70 -3.62 -17.29 16.15
C THR A 70 -2.91 -15.97 15.85
N GLU A 71 -1.59 -15.90 16.09
CA GLU A 71 -0.80 -14.74 15.67
C GLU A 71 -0.90 -14.51 14.15
N GLU A 72 -0.94 -15.58 13.35
CA GLU A 72 -1.17 -15.52 11.90
C GLU A 72 -2.44 -14.73 11.55
N SER A 73 -3.58 -15.08 12.16
CA SER A 73 -4.84 -14.37 11.92
C SER A 73 -4.81 -12.92 12.43
N ALA A 74 -4.07 -12.64 13.50
CA ALA A 74 -3.90 -11.27 14.00
C ALA A 74 -3.04 -10.41 13.06
N ILE A 75 -1.98 -10.98 12.48
CA ILE A 75 -1.16 -10.35 11.44
C ILE A 75 -2.01 -10.07 10.19
N GLU A 76 -2.85 -11.03 9.77
CA GLU A 76 -3.76 -10.87 8.64
C GLU A 76 -4.76 -9.73 8.88
N GLU A 77 -5.33 -9.62 10.08
CA GLU A 77 -6.21 -8.51 10.47
C GLU A 77 -5.50 -7.15 10.33
N VAL A 78 -4.28 -7.03 10.88
CA VAL A 78 -3.49 -5.79 10.79
C VAL A 78 -3.13 -5.46 9.35
N ARG A 79 -2.77 -6.47 8.54
CA ARG A 79 -2.48 -6.31 7.12
C ARG A 79 -3.68 -5.76 6.36
N GLY A 80 -4.87 -6.31 6.60
CA GLY A 80 -6.12 -5.81 6.02
C GLY A 80 -6.39 -4.35 6.39
N LYS A 81 -6.21 -3.97 7.66
CA LYS A 81 -6.36 -2.58 8.09
C LYS A 81 -5.33 -1.64 7.49
N LEU A 82 -4.11 -2.11 7.28
CA LEU A 82 -3.07 -1.36 6.58
C LEU A 82 -3.46 -1.14 5.11
N SER A 83 -3.99 -2.16 4.43
CA SER A 83 -4.52 -2.04 3.05
C SER A 83 -5.63 -1.00 2.96
N ASP A 84 -6.62 -1.05 3.85
CA ASP A 84 -7.73 -0.09 3.89
C ASP A 84 -7.22 1.36 4.08
N MET A 85 -6.29 1.54 5.03
CA MET A 85 -5.68 2.84 5.30
C MET A 85 -4.87 3.36 4.10
N LEU A 86 -4.07 2.52 3.43
CA LEU A 86 -3.32 2.91 2.23
C LEU A 86 -4.25 3.26 1.07
N ALA A 87 -5.34 2.52 0.88
CA ALA A 87 -6.38 2.85 -0.09
C ALA A 87 -6.95 4.25 0.15
N GLN A 88 -7.27 4.54 1.42
CA GLN A 88 -7.81 5.83 1.83
C GLN A 88 -6.80 6.96 1.65
N LEU A 89 -5.54 6.75 2.03
CA LEU A 89 -4.46 7.72 1.85
C LEU A 89 -4.26 8.05 0.36
N TRP A 90 -4.24 7.02 -0.49
CA TRP A 90 -4.10 7.19 -1.93
C TRP A 90 -5.23 8.02 -2.54
N ARG A 91 -6.50 7.74 -2.17
CA ARG A 91 -7.66 8.55 -2.58
C ARG A 91 -7.52 10.01 -2.19
N VAL A 92 -7.09 10.27 -0.96
CA VAL A 92 -6.84 11.64 -0.47
C VAL A 92 -5.78 12.34 -1.32
N THR A 93 -4.66 11.67 -1.61
CA THR A 93 -3.60 12.22 -2.46
C THR A 93 -4.09 12.58 -3.85
N ILE A 94 -4.85 11.69 -4.51
CA ILE A 94 -5.45 11.99 -5.83
C ILE A 94 -6.34 13.22 -5.75
N LYS A 95 -7.24 13.28 -4.76
CA LYS A 95 -8.16 14.42 -4.60
C LYS A 95 -7.45 15.73 -4.34
N LEU A 96 -6.35 15.72 -3.57
CA LEU A 96 -5.54 16.91 -3.35
C LEU A 96 -4.88 17.38 -4.66
N ARG A 97 -4.29 16.46 -5.43
CA ARG A 97 -3.69 16.76 -6.74
C ARG A 97 -4.72 17.30 -7.72
N ASP A 98 -5.90 16.71 -7.78
CA ASP A 98 -6.97 17.15 -8.69
C ASP A 98 -7.50 18.54 -8.31
N LYS A 99 -7.53 18.87 -7.02
CA LYS A 99 -8.07 20.12 -6.50
C LYS A 99 -7.07 21.28 -6.50
N PHE A 100 -5.79 20.98 -6.27
CA PHE A 100 -4.71 21.96 -6.17
C PHE A 100 -3.53 21.61 -7.10
N PRO A 101 -3.75 21.39 -8.41
CA PRO A 101 -2.70 20.89 -9.30
C PRO A 101 -1.46 21.79 -9.32
N ASP A 102 -1.67 23.10 -9.47
CA ASP A 102 -0.57 24.08 -9.56
C ASP A 102 0.22 24.23 -8.24
N GLU A 103 -0.44 24.02 -7.08
CA GLU A 103 0.21 24.11 -5.77
C GLU A 103 0.94 22.80 -5.41
N VAL A 104 0.41 21.64 -5.83
CA VAL A 104 1.07 20.34 -5.62
C VAL A 104 2.35 20.26 -6.42
N ASP A 105 2.33 20.69 -7.69
CA ASP A 105 3.52 20.70 -8.54
C ASP A 105 4.59 21.67 -8.00
N GLY A 106 4.17 22.83 -7.47
CA GLY A 106 5.05 23.79 -6.82
C GLY A 106 5.67 23.27 -5.52
N GLU A 107 4.89 22.61 -4.65
CA GLU A 107 5.41 21.98 -3.42
C GLU A 107 6.33 20.80 -3.73
N VAL A 108 6.07 20.04 -4.79
CA VAL A 108 6.96 18.98 -5.27
C VAL A 108 8.32 19.55 -5.70
N GLU A 109 8.32 20.67 -6.42
CA GLU A 109 9.54 21.39 -6.79
C GLU A 109 10.26 21.97 -5.57
N ASP A 110 9.53 22.56 -4.63
CA ASP A 110 10.08 23.09 -3.37
C ASP A 110 10.67 22.00 -2.47
N VAL A 111 10.03 20.83 -2.36
CA VAL A 111 10.56 19.65 -1.67
C VAL A 111 11.86 19.19 -2.34
N ARG A 112 11.89 19.13 -3.68
CA ARG A 112 13.11 18.79 -4.43
C ARG A 112 14.22 19.81 -4.18
N ILE A 113 13.94 21.11 -4.14
CA ILE A 113 14.92 22.16 -3.87
C ILE A 113 15.41 22.10 -2.42
N ARG A 114 14.50 21.88 -1.46
CA ARG A 114 14.78 21.89 -0.03
C ARG A 114 15.59 20.68 0.42
N PHE A 115 15.33 19.52 -0.17
CA PHE A 115 16.02 18.27 0.17
C PHE A 115 17.11 17.87 -0.84
N GLY A 116 17.22 18.56 -1.99
CA GLY A 116 18.19 18.30 -3.07
C GLY A 116 19.64 18.67 -2.76
N GLY A 117 20.18 18.24 -1.62
CA GLY A 117 21.62 18.22 -1.34
C GLY A 117 22.26 16.89 -1.73
N ASP A 118 23.60 16.81 -1.70
CA ASP A 118 24.35 15.61 -2.10
C ASP A 118 24.00 14.37 -1.24
N GLY A 119 23.85 13.21 -1.87
CA GLY A 119 23.66 11.92 -1.19
C GLY A 119 22.20 11.56 -0.88
N PHE A 120 21.91 11.22 0.39
CA PHE A 120 20.58 10.74 0.83
C PHE A 120 19.46 11.78 0.66
N GLY A 121 19.80 13.07 0.72
CA GLY A 121 18.84 14.17 0.51
C GLY A 121 18.26 14.19 -0.91
N ASP A 122 19.11 14.16 -1.94
CA ASP A 122 18.68 14.10 -3.35
C ASP A 122 17.84 12.85 -3.65
N TRP A 123 18.25 11.69 -3.14
CA TRP A 123 17.48 10.45 -3.29
C TRP A 123 16.08 10.56 -2.66
N PHE A 124 16.00 11.08 -1.42
CA PHE A 124 14.72 11.24 -0.72
C PHE A 124 13.83 12.30 -1.40
N GLY A 125 14.41 13.42 -1.85
CA GLY A 125 13.70 14.45 -2.60
C GLY A 125 13.16 13.94 -3.94
N ARG A 126 13.92 13.11 -4.67
CA ARG A 126 13.47 12.44 -5.89
C ARG A 126 12.31 11.49 -5.66
N ILE A 127 12.36 10.66 -4.61
CA ILE A 127 11.26 9.75 -4.26
C ILE A 127 9.98 10.52 -3.95
N LEU A 128 10.06 11.63 -3.22
CA LEU A 128 8.87 12.42 -2.91
C LEU A 128 8.31 13.14 -4.14
N ALA A 129 9.20 13.58 -5.05
CA ALA A 129 8.81 14.33 -6.23
C ALA A 129 8.26 13.46 -7.37
N ASP A 130 8.85 12.28 -7.59
CA ASP A 130 8.41 11.30 -8.58
C ASP A 130 8.67 9.88 -8.09
N PRO A 131 7.85 9.36 -7.16
CA PRO A 131 8.03 8.01 -6.62
C PRO A 131 7.94 6.96 -7.73
N PHE A 132 7.07 7.17 -8.72
CA PHE A 132 6.86 6.26 -9.85
C PHE A 132 8.04 6.28 -10.83
N GLY A 133 8.65 7.44 -11.06
CA GLY A 133 9.88 7.55 -11.84
C GLY A 133 11.04 6.81 -11.20
N VAL A 134 11.23 6.96 -9.89
CA VAL A 134 12.26 6.23 -9.15
C VAL A 134 12.00 4.72 -9.21
N LEU A 135 10.75 4.27 -9.05
CA LEU A 135 10.40 2.85 -9.14
C LEU A 135 10.64 2.28 -10.56
N ARG A 136 10.28 3.03 -11.62
CA ARG A 136 10.56 2.63 -13.01
C ARG A 136 12.05 2.55 -13.31
N GLU A 137 12.84 3.49 -12.79
CA GLU A 137 14.32 3.45 -12.92
C GLU A 137 14.92 2.27 -12.16
N GLN A 138 14.29 1.83 -11.07
CA GLN A 138 14.74 0.68 -10.30
C GLN A 138 14.27 -0.66 -10.87
N LYS A 139 13.21 -0.69 -11.68
CA LYS A 139 12.68 -1.92 -12.29
C LYS A 139 13.77 -2.75 -12.98
N ASP A 140 14.57 -2.11 -13.81
CA ASP A 140 15.61 -2.78 -14.59
C ASP A 140 16.84 -3.18 -13.74
N ARG A 141 16.92 -2.67 -12.51
CA ARG A 141 18.02 -2.92 -11.57
C ARG A 141 17.68 -4.00 -10.55
N ILE A 142 16.39 -4.25 -10.32
CA ILE A 142 15.90 -5.27 -9.40
C ILE A 142 15.74 -6.59 -10.15
N VAL A 143 16.53 -7.58 -9.77
CA VAL A 143 16.43 -8.96 -10.26
C VAL A 143 16.07 -9.86 -9.11
N VAL A 144 15.11 -10.76 -9.30
CA VAL A 144 14.76 -11.76 -8.30
C VAL A 144 15.23 -13.14 -8.76
N GLU A 145 16.16 -13.72 -8.02
CA GLU A 145 16.69 -15.06 -8.29
C GLU A 145 15.98 -16.10 -7.43
N ASP A 146 15.27 -17.02 -8.06
CA ASP A 146 14.66 -18.19 -7.41
C ASP A 146 15.74 -19.17 -6.93
N MET A 147 15.71 -19.53 -5.65
CA MET A 147 16.65 -20.47 -5.04
C MET A 147 16.18 -21.94 -5.17
N TYR A 148 15.01 -22.18 -5.77
CA TYR A 148 14.38 -23.48 -6.00
C TYR A 148 14.08 -24.30 -4.73
N ASP A 149 14.00 -23.62 -3.59
CA ASP A 149 13.65 -24.20 -2.28
C ASP A 149 12.42 -23.53 -1.65
N GLY A 150 11.65 -22.78 -2.46
CA GLY A 150 10.54 -21.95 -1.99
C GLY A 150 10.99 -20.57 -1.47
N THR A 151 12.26 -20.21 -1.63
CA THR A 151 12.78 -18.87 -1.35
C THR A 151 13.41 -18.23 -2.59
N ALA A 152 13.53 -16.92 -2.58
CA ALA A 152 14.21 -16.18 -3.64
C ALA A 152 14.99 -14.98 -3.08
N ALA A 153 16.12 -14.69 -3.69
CA ALA A 153 16.95 -13.54 -3.35
C ALA A 153 16.54 -12.33 -4.20
N VAL A 154 16.38 -11.17 -3.55
CA VAL A 154 16.17 -9.90 -4.25
C VAL A 154 17.53 -9.24 -4.43
N LEU A 155 17.92 -9.01 -5.67
CA LEU A 155 19.18 -8.38 -6.06
C LEU A 155 18.92 -6.98 -6.61
N VAL A 156 19.79 -6.03 -6.27
CA VAL A 156 19.86 -4.71 -6.90
C VAL A 156 21.26 -4.54 -7.48
N ASP A 157 21.35 -4.33 -8.79
CA ASP A 157 22.63 -4.25 -9.52
C ASP A 157 23.54 -5.47 -9.23
N ASP A 158 22.98 -6.68 -9.28
CA ASP A 158 23.65 -7.96 -8.96
C ASP A 158 24.11 -8.12 -7.49
N GLU A 159 23.77 -7.19 -6.60
CA GLU A 159 24.08 -7.27 -5.16
C GLU A 159 22.83 -7.57 -4.32
N PRO A 160 22.90 -8.41 -3.27
CA PRO A 160 21.76 -8.69 -2.40
C PRO A 160 21.18 -7.43 -1.74
N LEU A 161 19.88 -7.22 -1.91
CA LEU A 161 19.15 -6.10 -1.32
C LEU A 161 19.24 -6.17 0.22
N PHE A 162 19.62 -5.05 0.84
CA PHE A 162 19.88 -4.94 2.28
C PHE A 162 20.84 -6.02 2.82
N GLY A 163 21.86 -6.40 2.03
CA GLY A 163 22.82 -7.43 2.43
C GLY A 163 22.21 -8.83 2.54
N GLY A 164 21.10 -9.09 1.83
CA GLY A 164 20.39 -10.36 1.83
C GLY A 164 19.35 -10.51 2.95
N LEU A 165 19.06 -9.44 3.70
CA LEU A 165 18.02 -9.44 4.72
C LEU A 165 16.60 -9.46 4.15
N VAL A 166 16.42 -8.93 2.94
CA VAL A 166 15.15 -8.97 2.23
C VAL A 166 15.19 -10.13 1.24
N SER A 167 14.23 -11.03 1.39
CA SER A 167 14.05 -12.20 0.53
C SER A 167 12.59 -12.32 0.13
N MET A 168 12.28 -13.23 -0.78
CA MET A 168 10.91 -13.62 -1.07
C MET A 168 10.69 -15.07 -0.70
N ILE A 169 9.44 -15.40 -0.35
CA ILE A 169 9.01 -16.73 0.02
C ILE A 169 7.76 -17.10 -0.76
N GLU A 170 7.68 -18.36 -1.19
CA GLU A 170 6.49 -18.93 -1.80
C GLU A 170 5.46 -19.27 -0.72
N THR A 171 4.24 -18.73 -0.84
CA THR A 171 3.13 -19.04 0.06
C THR A 171 1.93 -19.58 -0.72
N GLY A 172 0.86 -19.95 0.00
CA GLY A 172 -0.39 -20.40 -0.63
C GLY A 172 -1.06 -19.35 -1.50
N ASP A 173 -0.74 -18.06 -1.28
CA ASP A 173 -1.27 -16.91 -2.02
C ASP A 173 -0.32 -16.41 -3.12
N GLY A 174 0.78 -17.14 -3.36
CA GLY A 174 1.84 -16.79 -4.30
C GLY A 174 3.10 -16.26 -3.62
N TRP A 175 4.01 -15.70 -4.41
CA TRP A 175 5.28 -15.17 -3.91
C TRP A 175 5.09 -13.84 -3.17
N GLN A 176 5.66 -13.74 -1.98
CA GLN A 176 5.57 -12.56 -1.11
C GLN A 176 6.97 -12.13 -0.63
N LEU A 177 7.13 -10.83 -0.36
CA LEU A 177 8.33 -10.25 0.24
C LEU A 177 8.40 -10.62 1.72
N ALA A 178 9.37 -11.43 2.11
CA ALA A 178 9.59 -11.79 3.50
C ALA A 178 10.34 -10.67 4.22
N VAL A 179 9.67 -10.07 5.22
CA VAL A 179 10.30 -9.09 6.10
C VAL A 179 10.93 -9.83 7.28
N PRO A 180 12.19 -9.55 7.63
CA PRO A 180 12.91 -10.24 8.70
C PRO A 180 12.45 -9.76 10.09
N VAL A 181 11.23 -10.15 10.47
CA VAL A 181 10.59 -9.77 11.73
C VAL A 181 11.12 -10.52 12.95
N GLN A 182 11.94 -11.56 12.76
CA GLN A 182 12.43 -12.40 13.86
C GLN A 182 13.21 -11.60 14.90
N TYR A 183 13.97 -10.58 14.47
CA TYR A 183 14.63 -9.66 15.39
C TYR A 183 13.62 -8.79 16.15
N ALA A 184 12.59 -8.30 15.46
CA ALA A 184 11.53 -7.52 16.07
C ALA A 184 10.73 -8.36 17.08
N GLN A 185 10.45 -9.63 16.79
CA GLN A 185 9.71 -10.55 17.66
C GLN A 185 10.36 -10.78 19.02
N THR A 186 11.68 -10.60 19.13
CA THR A 186 12.41 -10.67 20.41
C THR A 186 12.34 -9.37 21.22
N SER A 187 11.84 -8.30 20.61
CA SER A 187 11.71 -6.98 21.22
C SER A 187 10.49 -6.91 22.14
N GLU A 188 10.61 -6.14 23.22
CA GLU A 188 9.49 -5.76 24.08
C GLU A 188 8.38 -5.05 23.30
N TYR A 189 8.72 -4.37 22.18
CA TYR A 189 7.77 -3.64 21.34
C TYR A 189 7.03 -4.51 20.32
N TRP A 190 7.34 -5.81 20.20
CA TRP A 190 6.51 -6.70 19.39
C TRP A 190 5.24 -7.07 20.14
N PRO A 191 4.08 -7.17 19.46
CA PRO A 191 2.86 -7.62 20.10
C PRO A 191 2.97 -9.06 20.59
N GLN A 192 2.82 -9.27 21.89
CA GLN A 192 2.87 -10.55 22.57
C GLN A 192 1.47 -11.11 22.82
N THR A 193 0.45 -10.26 22.90
CA THR A 193 -0.92 -10.66 23.25
C THR A 193 -1.93 -10.29 22.17
N ARG A 194 -3.09 -10.97 22.18
CA ARG A 194 -4.23 -10.62 21.32
C ARG A 194 -4.66 -9.17 21.48
N TYR A 195 -4.62 -8.68 22.72
CA TYR A 195 -5.00 -7.31 23.03
C TYR A 195 -4.06 -6.31 22.36
N GLU A 196 -2.74 -6.52 22.44
CA GLU A 196 -1.76 -5.65 21.79
C GLU A 196 -1.92 -5.63 20.26
N TRP A 197 -2.18 -6.79 19.64
CA TRP A 197 -2.51 -6.85 18.22
C TRP A 197 -3.79 -6.04 17.88
N SER A 198 -4.82 -6.13 18.73
CA SER A 198 -6.06 -5.36 18.56
C SER A 198 -5.85 -3.85 18.70
N VAL A 199 -4.88 -3.42 19.53
CA VAL A 199 -4.52 -2.02 19.67
C VAL A 199 -3.88 -1.50 18.39
N ILE A 200 -2.97 -2.25 17.77
CA ILE A 200 -2.40 -1.87 16.47
C ILE A 200 -3.49 -1.76 15.40
N ALA A 201 -4.37 -2.76 15.30
CA ALA A 201 -5.49 -2.72 14.36
C ALA A 201 -6.39 -1.49 14.62
N SER A 202 -6.67 -1.16 15.89
CA SER A 202 -7.44 0.01 16.29
C SER A 202 -6.73 1.33 15.97
N MET A 203 -5.41 1.39 16.08
CA MET A 203 -4.60 2.55 15.70
C MET A 203 -4.71 2.84 14.21
N LEU A 204 -4.57 1.81 13.37
CA LEU A 204 -4.75 1.91 11.91
C LEU A 204 -6.16 2.38 11.55
N LEU A 205 -7.17 1.79 12.19
CA LEU A 205 -8.57 2.18 12.00
C LEU A 205 -8.84 3.64 12.42
N ALA A 206 -8.22 4.11 13.51
CA ALA A 206 -8.35 5.51 13.93
C ALA A 206 -7.76 6.47 12.89
N ILE A 207 -6.61 6.13 12.31
CA ILE A 207 -5.98 6.90 11.22
C ILE A 207 -6.88 6.88 9.98
N GLU A 208 -7.39 5.70 9.59
CA GLU A 208 -8.32 5.56 8.46
C GLU A 208 -9.56 6.46 8.63
N ASN A 209 -10.20 6.44 9.80
CA ASN A 209 -11.34 7.31 10.10
C ASN A 209 -10.98 8.80 10.00
N SER A 210 -9.81 9.19 10.52
CA SER A 210 -9.31 10.56 10.39
C SER A 210 -9.06 10.96 8.94
N LEU A 211 -8.54 10.06 8.12
CA LEU A 211 -8.34 10.29 6.70
C LEU A 211 -9.68 10.36 5.95
N SER A 212 -10.69 9.59 6.36
CA SER A 212 -12.05 9.68 5.82
C SER A 212 -12.70 11.02 6.15
N ASP A 213 -12.51 11.53 7.37
CA ASP A 213 -12.94 12.87 7.76
C ASP A 213 -12.27 13.95 6.91
N PHE A 214 -10.96 13.84 6.73
CA PHE A 214 -10.18 14.75 5.91
C PHE A 214 -10.63 14.72 4.44
N GLU A 215 -10.87 13.53 3.88
CA GLU A 215 -11.41 13.36 2.53
C GLU A 215 -12.75 14.07 2.37
N ARG A 216 -13.67 13.89 3.34
CA ARG A 216 -14.97 14.58 3.33
C ARG A 216 -14.83 16.10 3.39
N GLU A 217 -13.81 16.61 4.09
CA GLU A 217 -13.51 18.04 4.16
C GLU A 217 -12.98 18.57 2.81
N ILE A 218 -12.16 17.79 2.10
CA ILE A 218 -11.73 18.09 0.72
C ILE A 218 -12.95 18.21 -0.20
N ASP A 219 -13.81 17.19 -0.19
CA ASP A 219 -14.99 17.08 -1.06
C ASP A 219 -15.98 18.23 -0.86
N ARG A 220 -16.10 18.71 0.38
CA ARG A 220 -16.98 19.84 0.74
C ARG A 220 -16.40 21.21 0.41
N GLY A 221 -15.16 21.28 -0.10
CA GLY A 221 -14.52 22.56 -0.37
C GLY A 221 -13.91 23.24 0.86
N GLY A 222 -13.63 22.49 1.95
CA GLY A 222 -13.15 23.06 3.22
C GLY A 222 -11.77 23.73 3.16
N PHE A 223 -10.93 23.30 2.21
CA PHE A 223 -9.59 23.85 2.01
C PHE A 223 -9.56 24.88 0.88
N ARG A 224 -8.92 26.03 1.15
CA ARG A 224 -8.74 27.14 0.21
C ARG A 224 -7.44 27.07 -0.58
N SER A 225 -6.47 26.31 -0.08
CA SER A 225 -5.14 26.09 -0.65
C SER A 225 -4.58 24.75 -0.15
N LEU A 226 -3.56 24.24 -0.84
CA LEU A 226 -2.83 23.04 -0.44
C LEU A 226 -2.15 23.24 0.92
N SER A 227 -1.55 24.41 1.16
CA SER A 227 -0.92 24.73 2.46
C SER A 227 -1.89 24.57 3.65
N HIS A 228 -3.15 25.02 3.51
CA HIS A 228 -4.15 24.85 4.56
C HIS A 228 -4.55 23.37 4.75
N ALA A 229 -4.61 22.61 3.66
CA ALA A 229 -4.84 21.16 3.72
C ALA A 229 -3.67 20.42 4.39
N SER A 230 -2.42 20.77 4.05
CA SER A 230 -1.20 20.21 4.63
C SER A 230 -1.07 20.53 6.11
N GLU A 231 -1.39 21.75 6.54
CA GLU A 231 -1.42 22.11 7.97
C GLU A 231 -2.45 21.28 8.74
N ARG A 232 -3.64 21.08 8.16
CA ARG A 232 -4.69 20.27 8.76
C ARG A 232 -4.28 18.79 8.84
N ALA A 233 -3.71 18.24 7.78
CA ALA A 233 -3.19 16.87 7.75
C ALA A 233 -2.05 16.67 8.77
N GLY A 234 -1.11 17.60 8.83
CA GLY A 234 0.00 17.56 9.80
C GLY A 234 -0.49 17.58 11.25
N ARG A 235 -1.53 18.36 11.55
CA ARG A 235 -2.17 18.36 12.88
C ARG A 235 -2.82 17.02 13.21
N LEU A 236 -3.57 16.44 12.26
CA LEU A 236 -4.21 15.14 12.43
C LEU A 236 -3.19 14.02 12.69
N LEU A 237 -2.16 13.93 11.85
CA LEU A 237 -1.12 12.89 11.97
C LEU A 237 -0.25 13.10 13.20
N GLY A 238 0.19 14.34 13.46
CA GLY A 238 1.04 14.66 14.60
C GLY A 238 0.38 14.40 15.95
N GLU A 239 -0.88 14.81 16.11
CA GLU A 239 -1.64 14.57 17.35
C GLU A 239 -1.96 13.08 17.53
N SER A 240 -2.33 12.38 16.44
CA SER A 240 -2.66 10.95 16.49
C SER A 240 -1.46 10.07 16.85
N VAL A 241 -0.32 10.24 16.16
CA VAL A 241 0.87 9.41 16.38
C VAL A 241 1.42 9.59 17.79
N VAL A 242 1.44 10.83 18.32
CA VAL A 242 1.93 11.10 19.68
C VAL A 242 1.04 10.43 20.73
N VAL A 243 -0.28 10.60 20.63
CA VAL A 243 -1.22 10.01 21.59
C VAL A 243 -1.16 8.49 21.55
N GLN A 244 -1.15 7.90 20.35
CA GLN A 244 -1.10 6.45 20.19
C GLN A 244 0.24 5.86 20.68
N SER A 245 1.37 6.53 20.40
CA SER A 245 2.69 6.10 20.90
C SER A 245 2.76 6.15 22.43
N VAL A 246 2.15 7.17 23.05
CA VAL A 246 2.07 7.28 24.52
C VAL A 246 1.19 6.18 25.11
N ILE A 247 0.02 5.89 24.52
CA ILE A 247 -0.87 4.81 24.97
C ILE A 247 -0.15 3.46 24.87
N TYR A 248 0.49 3.17 23.73
CA TYR A 248 1.22 1.93 23.52
C TYR A 248 2.40 1.78 24.49
N ALA A 249 3.18 2.84 24.69
CA ALA A 249 4.29 2.85 25.64
C ALA A 249 3.83 2.73 27.11
N MET A 250 2.67 3.28 27.46
CA MET A 250 2.08 3.12 28.80
C MET A 250 1.65 1.67 29.04
N MET A 251 1.00 1.04 28.05
CA MET A 251 0.61 -0.37 28.16
C MET A 251 1.81 -1.30 28.38
N LYS A 252 2.89 -1.11 27.61
CA LYS A 252 4.11 -1.92 27.78
C LYS A 252 4.76 -1.79 29.16
N ARG A 253 4.58 -0.65 29.84
CA ARG A 253 5.16 -0.43 31.18
C ARG A 253 4.33 -1.03 32.32
N ASP A 254 3.03 -1.24 32.12
CA ASP A 254 2.16 -1.78 33.17
C ASP A 254 2.28 -3.32 33.26
N ASP A 255 2.51 -4.03 32.15
CA ASP A 255 2.75 -5.48 32.14
C ASP A 255 4.05 -5.88 32.88
N ASP A 256 5.06 -5.01 32.95
CA ASP A 256 6.31 -5.24 33.69
C ASP A 256 6.17 -5.09 35.22
N SER A 257 5.03 -4.57 35.70
CA SER A 257 4.83 -4.26 37.12
C SER A 257 4.13 -5.37 37.93
N GLU A 258 3.82 -6.50 37.28
CA GLU A 258 3.21 -7.69 37.90
C GLU A 258 4.17 -8.90 38.07
N GLU A 259 5.49 -8.74 37.88
CA GLU A 259 6.52 -9.73 38.27
C GLU A 259 7.09 -9.53 39.69
#